data_AF-I5BQL7-F1
#
_entry.id   AF-I5BQL7-F1
#
_cell.length_a   1.000
_cell.length_b   1.000
_cell.length_c   1.000
_cell.angle_alpha   90.00
_cell.angle_beta   90.00
_cell.angle_gamma   90.00
#
_symmetry.space_group_name_H-M   'P 1'
#
loop_
_entity.id
_entity.type
_entity.pdbx_description
1 polymer ?
#
loop_
_entity_poly.entity_id
_entity_poly.type
_entity_poly.pdbx_seq_one_letter_code
_entity_poly.pdbx_strand_id
1 'polypeptide(L)' 'MEAARRVQVWAAEDLKLPPLMSFVHPDNLASQAVAKRLGAEPMSPTELRGEPRLRFRHVLPA' A
#
# COMPACT_ATOMS: atom_id res chain seq x y z
N MET A 1 9.70 -4.26 6.34
CA MET A 1 9.35 -4.54 4.93
C MET A 1 8.99 -6.01 4.73
N GLU A 2 9.80 -6.94 5.23
CA GLU A 2 9.57 -8.39 5.08
C GLU A 2 8.13 -8.84 5.40
N ALA A 3 7.57 -8.38 6.53
CA ALA A 3 6.18 -8.70 6.89
C ALA A 3 5.15 -8.20 5.85
N ALA A 4 5.30 -6.97 5.35
CA ALA A 4 4.38 -6.42 4.36
C ALA A 4 4.45 -7.20 3.03
N ARG A 5 5.64 -7.62 2.62
CA ARG A 5 5.83 -8.43 1.41
C ARG A 5 5.19 -9.81 1.55
N ARG A 6 5.40 -10.47 2.69
CA ARG A 6 4.76 -11.77 2.98
C ARG A 6 3.23 -11.68 2.94
N VAL A 7 2.67 -10.62 3.52
CA VAL A 7 1.22 -10.39 3.48
C VAL A 7 0.72 -10.15 2.06
N GLN A 8 1.45 -9.40 1.22
CA GLN A 8 1.08 -9.21 -0.19
C GLN A 8 1.04 -10.52 -0.96
N VAL A 9 2.09 -11.34 -0.83
CA VAL A 9 2.19 -12.66 -1.50
C VAL A 9 1.04 -13.55 -1.03
N TRP A 10 0.86 -13.71 0.28
CA TRP A 10 -0.22 -14.53 0.83
C TRP A 10 -1.62 -14.06 0.40
N ALA A 11 -1.89 -12.75 0.42
CA ALA A 11 -3.18 -12.21 -0.01
C ALA A 11 -3.48 -12.53 -1.49
N ALA A 12 -2.45 -12.59 -2.33
CA ALA A 12 -2.62 -12.91 -3.74
C ALA A 12 -2.64 -14.40 -4.05
N GLU A 13 -1.74 -15.17 -3.45
CA GLU A 13 -1.57 -16.58 -3.75
C GLU A 13 -2.63 -17.43 -3.06
N ASP A 14 -2.86 -17.20 -1.77
CA ASP A 14 -3.78 -18.01 -0.97
C ASP A 14 -5.21 -17.48 -1.03
N LEU A 15 -5.39 -16.16 -0.87
CA LEU A 15 -6.72 -15.56 -0.83
C LEU A 15 -7.26 -15.11 -2.20
N LYS A 16 -6.41 -15.10 -3.24
CA LYS A 16 -6.77 -14.62 -4.59
C LYS A 16 -7.38 -13.21 -4.59
N LEU A 17 -6.97 -12.37 -3.65
CA LEU A 17 -7.49 -11.02 -3.54
C LEU A 17 -6.93 -10.12 -4.65
N PRO A 18 -7.70 -9.09 -5.07
CA PRO A 18 -7.16 -8.06 -5.93
C PRO A 18 -6.00 -7.31 -5.23
N PRO A 19 -5.19 -6.55 -6.00
CA PRO A 19 -4.09 -5.74 -5.48
C PRO A 19 -4.47 -4.94 -4.24
N LEU A 20 -3.67 -5.07 -3.18
CA LEU A 20 -3.89 -4.37 -1.92
C LEU A 20 -3.66 -2.86 -2.06
N MET A 21 -4.27 -2.09 -1.19
CA MET A 21 -4.11 -0.64 -1.12
C MET A 21 -3.56 -0.20 0.23
N SER A 22 -2.79 0.89 0.24
CA SER A 22 -2.45 1.62 1.46
C SER A 22 -2.98 3.04 1.40
N PHE A 23 -3.59 3.47 2.51
CA PHE A 23 -4.00 4.85 2.77
C PHE A 23 -3.09 5.39 3.86
N VAL A 24 -2.28 6.39 3.54
CA VAL A 24 -1.24 6.90 4.43
C VAL A 24 -1.47 8.39 4.68
N HIS A 25 -1.37 8.82 5.93
CA HIS A 25 -1.43 10.25 6.26
C HIS A 25 -0.28 11.01 5.55
N PRO A 26 -0.52 12.20 4.97
CA PRO A 26 0.51 12.99 4.28
C PRO A 26 1.77 13.27 5.11
N ASP A 27 1.62 13.39 6.42
CA ASP A 27 2.76 13.63 7.34
C ASP A 27 3.48 12.35 7.79
N ASN A 28 2.94 11.17 7.50
CA ASN A 28 3.58 9.90 7.85
C ASN A 28 4.63 9.51 6.80
N LEU A 29 5.77 10.20 6.85
CA LEU A 29 6.90 10.00 5.94
C LEU A 29 7.47 8.58 6.01
N ALA A 30 7.44 7.94 7.18
CA ALA A 30 7.95 6.59 7.38
C ALA A 30 7.13 5.56 6.58
N SER A 31 5.80 5.60 6.68
CA SER A 31 4.93 4.70 5.93
C SER A 31 4.95 4.97 4.43
N GLN A 32 5.10 6.23 4.01
CA GLN A 32 5.33 6.57 2.61
C GLN A 32 6.62 5.95 2.08
N ALA A 33 7.71 6.00 2.86
CA ALA A 33 8.97 5.38 2.47
C ALA A 33 8.86 3.85 2.37
N VAL A 34 8.05 3.21 3.23
CA VAL A 34 7.76 1.77 3.11
C VAL A 34 6.99 1.47 1.82
N ALA A 35 5.93 2.22 1.51
CA ALA A 35 5.15 2.02 0.28
C ALA A 35 6.03 2.15 -0.98
N LYS A 36 6.89 3.18 -1.03
CA LYS A 36 7.86 3.38 -2.12
C LYS A 36 8.84 2.21 -2.26
N ARG A 37 9.43 1.73 -1.15
CA ARG A 37 10.37 0.60 -1.18
C ARG A 37 9.72 -0.72 -1.58
N LEU A 38 8.42 -0.87 -1.34
CA LEU A 38 7.63 -2.02 -1.82
C LEU A 38 7.25 -1.90 -3.30
N GLY A 39 7.64 -0.81 -4.00
CA GLY A 39 7.29 -0.60 -5.40
C GLY A 39 5.83 -0.23 -5.62
N ALA A 40 5.13 0.25 -4.59
CA ALA A 40 3.73 0.61 -4.71
C ALA A 40 3.53 1.83 -5.62
N GLU A 41 2.51 1.78 -6.46
CA GLU A 41 2.17 2.85 -7.39
C GLU A 41 1.34 3.93 -6.68
N PRO A 42 1.76 5.21 -6.71
CA PRO A 42 0.98 6.29 -6.14
C PRO A 42 -0.29 6.52 -6.98
N MET A 43 -1.40 6.80 -6.29
CA MET A 43 -2.67 7.18 -6.91
C MET A 43 -3.06 8.58 -6.48
N SER A 44 -4.08 9.16 -7.14
CA SER A 44 -4.65 10.44 -6.73
C SER A 44 -5.02 10.40 -5.24
N PRO A 45 -4.61 11.40 -4.43
CA PRO A 45 -5.00 11.48 -3.04
C PRO A 45 -6.52 11.42 -2.84
N THR A 46 -6.95 11.11 -1.64
CA THR A 46 -8.36 11.07 -1.28
C THR A 46 -8.56 11.52 0.17
N GLU A 47 -9.80 11.63 0.60
CA GLU A 47 -10.15 11.75 2.00
C GLU A 47 -10.64 10.41 2.52
N LEU A 48 -10.23 10.05 3.74
CA LEU A 48 -10.74 8.90 4.45
C LEU A 48 -11.13 9.34 5.84
N ARG A 49 -12.42 9.20 6.17
CA ARG A 49 -12.98 9.66 7.45
C ARG A 49 -12.76 11.16 7.72
N GLY A 50 -12.82 11.99 6.66
CA GLY A 50 -12.66 13.44 6.74
C GLY A 50 -11.21 13.93 6.82
N GLU A 51 -10.22 13.03 6.69
CA GLU A 51 -8.81 13.41 6.70
C GLU A 51 -8.13 13.09 5.37
N PRO A 52 -7.16 13.92 4.93
CA PRO A 52 -6.41 13.66 3.72
C PRO A 52 -5.59 12.37 3.85
N ARG A 53 -5.55 11.59 2.77
CA ARG A 53 -4.78 10.35 2.64
C ARG A 53 -4.12 10.27 1.27
N LEU A 54 -2.83 9.96 1.28
CA LEU A 54 -2.12 9.47 0.10
C LEU A 54 -2.52 8.02 -0.14
N ARG A 55 -2.75 7.66 -1.40
CA ARG A 55 -3.14 6.31 -1.81
C ARG A 55 -2.01 5.65 -2.58
N PHE A 56 -1.75 4.39 -2.25
CA PHE A 56 -0.78 3.56 -2.95
C PHE A 56 -1.41 2.22 -3.32
N ARG A 57 -1.26 1.80 -4.57
CA ARG A 57 -1.65 0.47 -5.07
C ARG A 57 -0.43 -0.44 -5.06
N HIS A 58 -0.53 -1.59 -4.44
CA HIS A 58 0.55 -2.57 -4.40
C HIS A 58 0.43 -3.52 -5.57
N VAL A 59 1.32 -3.41 -6.56
CA VAL A 59 1.49 -4.47 -7.55
C VAL A 59 2.13 -5.66 -6.87
N LEU A 60 1.68 -6.87 -7.20
CA LEU A 60 2.35 -8.05 -6.69
C LEU A 60 3.76 -8.09 -7.29
N PRO A 61 4.79 -8.39 -6.47
CA PRO A 61 6.08 -8.69 -7.03
C PRO A 61 5.95 -9.89 -7.96
N ALA A 62 6.58 -9.80 -9.14
CA ALA A 62 6.72 -10.91 -10.08
C ALA A 62 7.46 -12.10 -9.46
#